data_AF-W2STX6-F1
#
_entry.id   AF-W2STX6-F1
#
_cell.length_a   1.000
_cell.length_b   1.000
_cell.length_c   1.000
_cell.angle_alpha   90.00
_cell.angle_beta   90.00
_cell.angle_gamma   90.00
#
_symmetry.space_group_name_H-M   'P 1'
#
loop_
_entity.id
_entity.type
_entity.pdbx_description
1 polymer ?
#
loop_
_entity_poly.entity_id
_entity_poly.type
_entity_poly.pdbx_seq_one_letter_code
_entity_poly.pdbx_strand_id
1 'polypeptide(L)'
;MAAERNKPGSPETQKLFTIIEDVEKASSHQQRVPCEAVPCTSNKAVHEELAELWVRSGGCAREMAFLNSWFFFELMIKSMAEYLSMTGRLYLTRRSRFSERFVRALDSLSAATIAEVIIRLAKDPRQATAIANSWAFFVR
;
A
#
# COMPACT_ATOMS: atom_id res chain seq x y z
N MET A 1 27.59 -25.06 -55.41
CA MET A 1 26.12 -25.09 -55.27
C MET A 1 25.79 -25.52 -53.86
N ALA A 2 25.00 -24.75 -53.12
CA ALA A 2 24.07 -25.19 -52.05
C ALA A 2 23.72 -23.98 -51.16
N ALA A 3 22.94 -23.05 -51.69
CA ALA A 3 22.22 -22.06 -50.89
C ALA A 3 20.77 -22.50 -50.84
N GLU A 4 20.44 -23.44 -49.95
CA GLU A 4 19.05 -23.79 -49.71
C GLU A 4 18.87 -24.27 -48.27
N ARG A 5 18.74 -23.32 -47.33
CA ARG A 5 18.21 -23.63 -46.00
C ARG A 5 17.67 -22.38 -45.32
N ASN A 6 16.54 -21.90 -45.81
CA ASN A 6 15.57 -21.16 -45.02
C ASN A 6 14.24 -21.13 -45.78
N LYS A 7 13.58 -22.30 -45.87
CA LYS A 7 12.15 -22.37 -46.15
C LYS A 7 11.39 -22.47 -44.81
N PRO A 8 10.36 -21.64 -44.58
CA PRO A 8 9.53 -21.74 -43.39
C PRO A 8 8.79 -23.08 -43.45
N GLY A 9 9.07 -23.98 -42.50
CA GLY A 9 8.54 -25.35 -42.48
C GLY A 9 9.61 -26.45 -42.57
N SER A 10 10.90 -26.12 -42.60
CA SER A 10 11.96 -27.10 -42.36
C SER A 10 11.82 -27.72 -40.95
N PRO A 11 12.06 -29.03 -40.77
CA PRO A 11 12.02 -29.68 -39.46
C PRO A 11 12.99 -29.05 -38.44
N GLU A 12 14.01 -28.31 -38.88
CA GLU A 12 14.90 -27.55 -37.99
C GLU A 12 14.30 -26.23 -37.52
N THR A 13 13.54 -25.51 -38.35
CA THR A 13 12.87 -24.28 -37.92
C THR A 13 11.75 -24.59 -36.94
N GLN A 14 11.02 -25.70 -37.14
CA GLN A 14 10.01 -26.16 -36.17
C GLN A 14 10.63 -26.50 -34.81
N LYS A 15 11.79 -27.17 -34.79
CA LYS A 15 12.52 -27.44 -33.54
C LYS A 15 12.91 -26.15 -32.81
N LEU A 16 13.32 -25.11 -33.54
CA LEU A 16 13.63 -23.81 -32.93
C LEU A 16 12.40 -23.16 -32.31
N PHE A 17 11.24 -23.22 -32.98
CA PHE A 17 9.98 -22.71 -32.41
C PHE A 17 9.59 -23.46 -31.13
N THR A 18 9.71 -24.78 -31.10
CA THR A 18 9.42 -25.58 -29.89
C THR A 18 10.37 -25.22 -28.74
N ILE A 19 11.66 -25.04 -29.02
CA ILE A 19 12.65 -24.64 -27.99
C ILE A 19 12.32 -23.25 -27.41
N ILE A 20 11.92 -22.28 -28.25
CA ILE A 20 11.54 -20.94 -27.81
C ILE A 20 10.27 -21.02 -26.95
N GLU A 21 9.27 -21.78 -27.37
CA GLU A 21 8.01 -21.95 -26.64
C GLU A 21 8.22 -22.67 -25.30
N ASP A 22 9.14 -23.64 -25.23
CA ASP A 22 9.54 -24.32 -24.00
C ASP A 22 10.29 -23.38 -23.05
N VAL A 23 11.14 -22.48 -23.56
CA VAL A 23 11.82 -21.44 -22.77
C VAL A 23 10.83 -20.40 -22.25
N GLU A 24 9.85 -19.98 -23.06
CA GLU A 24 8.80 -19.04 -22.63
C GLU A 24 7.85 -19.68 -21.61
N LYS A 25 7.50 -20.97 -21.77
CA LYS A 25 6.76 -21.73 -20.75
C LYS A 25 7.55 -21.91 -19.47
N ALA A 26 8.84 -22.22 -19.55
CA ALA A 26 9.72 -22.35 -18.38
C ALA A 26 9.89 -21.00 -17.66
N SER A 27 10.00 -19.89 -18.41
CA SER A 27 10.06 -18.53 -17.86
C SER A 27 8.72 -18.12 -17.22
N SER A 28 7.59 -18.52 -17.79
CA SER A 28 6.25 -18.29 -17.23
C SER A 28 5.98 -19.09 -15.94
N HIS A 29 6.62 -20.27 -15.78
CA HIS A 29 6.58 -21.06 -14.55
C HIS A 29 7.60 -20.61 -13.50
N GLN A 30 8.56 -19.75 -13.86
CA GLN A 30 9.38 -19.03 -12.90
C GLN A 30 8.62 -17.80 -12.36
N GLN A 31 7.36 -18.02 -12.01
CA GLN A 31 6.66 -17.24 -11.01
C GLN A 31 7.48 -17.37 -9.73
N ARG A 32 8.18 -16.27 -9.41
CA ARG A 32 9.02 -16.03 -8.23
C ARG A 32 8.83 -17.08 -7.15
N VAL A 33 9.84 -17.92 -6.98
CA VAL A 33 10.06 -18.66 -5.74
C VAL A 33 9.93 -17.63 -4.61
N PRO A 34 8.98 -17.79 -3.65
CA PRO A 34 9.09 -17.06 -2.40
C PRO A 34 10.39 -17.53 -1.80
N CYS A 35 11.40 -16.67 -1.83
CA CYS A 35 12.55 -16.79 -0.97
C CYS A 35 12.01 -17.16 0.42
N GLU A 36 12.49 -18.25 1.01
CA GLU A 36 12.27 -18.56 2.42
C GLU A 36 12.90 -17.44 3.25
N ALA A 37 12.20 -16.31 3.28
CA ALA A 37 12.26 -15.40 4.38
C ALA A 37 11.69 -16.22 5.54
N VAL A 38 12.56 -16.58 6.48
CA VAL A 38 12.33 -16.41 7.93
C VAL A 38 10.99 -15.74 8.17
N PRO A 39 10.04 -16.26 8.99
CA PRO A 39 8.73 -15.62 9.17
C PRO A 39 8.93 -14.17 9.60
N CYS A 40 9.01 -13.30 8.58
CA CYS A 40 9.18 -11.88 8.70
C CYS A 40 7.89 -11.49 9.37
N THR A 41 8.04 -10.92 10.56
CA THR A 41 7.00 -10.22 11.31
C THR A 41 5.87 -9.84 10.37
N SER A 42 4.78 -10.59 10.43
CA SER A 42 3.56 -10.46 9.62
C SER A 42 3.54 -9.18 8.76
N ASN A 43 3.59 -9.30 7.43
CA ASN A 43 3.55 -8.22 6.42
C ASN A 43 2.32 -7.28 6.58
N LYS A 44 2.28 -6.55 7.70
CA LYS A 44 1.25 -5.59 8.07
C LYS A 44 1.71 -4.25 7.55
N ALA A 45 0.88 -3.63 6.72
CA ALA A 45 1.21 -2.31 6.22
C ALA A 45 1.15 -1.28 7.36
N VAL A 46 2.18 -0.44 7.47
CA VAL A 46 2.33 0.52 8.58
C VAL A 46 1.11 1.42 8.72
N HIS A 47 0.53 1.90 7.62
CA HIS A 47 -0.68 2.72 7.65
C HIS A 47 -1.89 2.00 8.27
N GLU A 48 -2.04 0.69 8.07
CA GLU A 48 -3.15 -0.08 8.64
C GLU A 48 -3.01 -0.19 10.16
N GLU A 49 -1.83 -0.64 10.63
CA GLU A 49 -1.59 -0.79 12.08
C GLU A 49 -1.58 0.57 12.78
N LEU A 50 -1.04 1.62 12.14
CA LEU A 50 -1.03 2.97 12.68
C LEU A 50 -2.46 3.50 12.90
N ALA A 51 -3.35 3.35 11.91
CA ALA A 51 -4.74 3.78 12.05
C ALA A 51 -5.45 3.04 13.19
N GLU A 52 -5.27 1.72 13.28
CA GLU A 52 -5.88 0.90 14.33
C GLU A 52 -5.36 1.24 15.73
N LEU A 53 -4.04 1.37 15.88
CA LEU A 53 -3.42 1.73 17.15
C LEU A 53 -3.84 3.14 17.58
N TRP A 54 -3.97 4.08 16.65
CA TRP A 54 -4.43 5.43 16.98
C TRP A 54 -5.88 5.41 17.46
N VAL A 55 -6.79 4.72 16.77
CA VAL A 55 -8.21 4.61 17.19
C VAL A 55 -8.35 3.94 18.56
N ARG A 56 -7.51 2.94 18.85
CA ARG A 56 -7.51 2.22 20.14
C ARG A 56 -6.71 2.92 21.24
N SER A 57 -5.98 3.98 20.91
CA SER A 57 -5.14 4.70 21.87
C SER A 57 -6.00 5.41 22.93
N GLY A 58 -5.46 5.49 24.15
CA GLY A 58 -6.10 6.17 25.28
C GLY A 58 -5.08 6.96 26.11
N GLY A 59 -5.59 7.81 26.99
CA GLY A 59 -4.77 8.61 27.92
C GLY A 59 -3.69 9.42 27.21
N CYS A 60 -2.48 9.43 27.78
CA CYS A 60 -1.35 10.20 27.25
C CYS A 60 -0.96 9.80 25.83
N ALA A 61 -1.11 8.54 25.44
CA ALA A 61 -0.76 8.10 24.09
C ALA A 61 -1.64 8.78 23.03
N ARG A 62 -2.95 8.84 23.28
CA ARG A 62 -3.91 9.53 22.40
C ARG A 62 -3.64 11.03 22.35
N GLU A 63 -3.38 11.64 23.50
CA GLU A 63 -3.06 13.07 23.59
C GLU A 63 -1.83 13.40 22.72
N MET A 64 -0.74 12.64 22.90
CA MET A 64 0.51 12.85 22.16
C MET A 64 0.34 12.58 20.66
N ALA A 65 -0.50 11.63 20.27
CA ALA A 65 -0.82 11.37 18.87
C ALA A 65 -1.52 12.58 18.23
N PHE A 66 -2.47 13.22 18.92
CA PHE A 66 -3.12 14.42 18.42
C PHE A 66 -2.23 15.67 18.45
N LEU A 67 -1.38 15.81 19.47
CA LEU A 67 -0.37 16.88 19.53
C LEU A 67 0.58 16.82 18.33
N ASN A 68 0.96 15.61 17.92
CA ASN A 68 1.87 15.37 16.80
C ASN A 68 1.14 14.85 15.54
N SER A 69 -0.14 15.19 15.39
CA SER A 69 -1.01 14.62 14.34
C SER A 69 -0.44 14.77 12.92
N TRP A 70 0.18 15.91 12.62
CA TRP A 70 0.83 16.18 11.34
C TRP A 70 1.82 15.07 10.94
N PHE A 71 2.65 14.62 11.88
CA PHE A 71 3.69 13.63 11.62
C PHE A 71 3.08 12.27 11.29
N PHE A 72 2.08 11.86 12.06
CA PHE A 72 1.44 10.57 11.87
C PHE A 72 0.61 10.51 10.59
N PHE A 73 -0.08 11.58 10.22
CA PHE A 73 -0.78 11.64 8.94
C PHE A 73 0.19 11.63 7.76
N GLU A 74 1.28 12.38 7.83
CA GLU A 74 2.32 12.37 6.80
C GLU A 74 2.97 10.98 6.65
N LEU A 75 3.24 10.30 7.77
CA LEU A 75 3.74 8.92 7.81
C LEU A 75 2.74 7.95 7.16
N MET A 76 1.45 8.11 7.47
CA MET A 76 0.38 7.29 6.89
C MET A 76 0.32 7.44 5.37
N ILE A 77 0.38 8.67 4.86
CA ILE A 77 0.39 8.95 3.40
C ILE A 77 1.58 8.27 2.72
N LYS A 78 2.78 8.40 3.28
CA LYS A 78 4.00 7.77 2.73
C LYS A 78 3.88 6.24 2.71
N SER A 79 3.42 5.64 3.81
CA SER A 79 3.19 4.19 3.87
C SER A 79 2.11 3.72 2.89
N MET A 80 1.04 4.49 2.72
CA MET A 80 -0.02 4.19 1.74
C MET A 80 0.53 4.22 0.31
N ALA A 81 1.31 5.25 -0.03
CA ALA A 81 1.92 5.38 -1.35
C ALA A 81 2.89 4.22 -1.66
N GLU A 82 3.76 3.88 -0.70
CA GLU A 82 4.69 2.76 -0.81
C GLU A 82 3.95 1.43 -0.98
N TYR A 83 2.93 1.16 -0.14
CA TYR A 83 2.11 -0.04 -0.26
C TYR A 83 1.48 -0.18 -1.65
N LEU A 84 0.87 0.89 -2.18
CA LEU A 84 0.26 0.86 -3.51
C LEU A 84 1.28 0.63 -4.61
N SER A 85 2.48 1.19 -4.48
CA SER A 85 3.59 0.99 -5.42
C SER A 85 4.08 -0.46 -5.39
N MET A 86 4.42 -0.99 -4.21
CA MET A 86 5.00 -2.33 -4.05
C MET A 86 4.02 -3.46 -4.40
N THR A 87 2.73 -3.26 -4.15
CA THR A 87 1.68 -4.26 -4.46
C THR A 87 1.10 -4.11 -5.86
N GLY A 88 1.53 -3.09 -6.61
CA GLY A 88 0.97 -2.78 -7.92
C GLY A 88 -0.47 -2.27 -7.88
N ARG A 89 -1.04 -1.92 -6.73
CA ARG A 89 -2.48 -1.59 -6.61
C ARG A 89 -2.88 -0.24 -7.20
N LEU A 90 -1.94 0.54 -7.75
CA LEU A 90 -2.23 1.86 -8.34
C LEU A 90 -3.20 1.82 -9.53
N TYR A 91 -3.22 0.73 -10.31
CA TYR A 91 -4.13 0.56 -11.45
C TYR A 91 -5.55 0.17 -11.04
N LEU A 92 -5.77 -0.21 -9.78
CA LEU A 92 -7.09 -0.56 -9.29
C LEU A 92 -7.95 0.69 -9.09
N THR A 93 -9.27 0.50 -9.12
CA THR A 93 -10.23 1.54 -8.74
C THR A 93 -9.94 2.07 -7.34
N ARG A 94 -10.19 3.35 -7.06
CA ARG A 94 -9.87 3.97 -5.76
C ARG A 94 -10.41 3.16 -4.57
N ARG A 95 -11.63 2.62 -4.69
CA ARG A 95 -12.30 1.82 -3.64
C ARG A 95 -11.59 0.50 -3.33
N SER A 96 -10.89 -0.10 -4.29
CA SER A 96 -10.23 -1.40 -4.13
C SER A 96 -8.73 -1.30 -3.83
N ARG A 97 -8.20 -0.08 -3.66
CA ARG A 97 -6.77 0.15 -3.39
C ARG A 97 -6.35 -0.29 -1.99
N PHE A 98 -7.25 -0.22 -1.03
CA PHE A 98 -7.01 -0.60 0.37
C PHE A 98 -8.01 -1.63 0.86
N SER A 99 -7.71 -2.27 1.99
CA SER A 99 -8.62 -3.23 2.62
C SER A 99 -9.86 -2.53 3.21
N GLU A 100 -11.01 -3.22 3.25
CA GLU A 100 -12.21 -2.69 3.89
C GLU A 100 -11.97 -2.41 5.38
N ARG A 101 -11.15 -3.26 6.03
CA ARG A 101 -10.71 -3.09 7.41
C ARG A 101 -10.00 -1.74 7.63
N PHE A 102 -9.04 -1.40 6.76
CA PHE A 102 -8.36 -0.11 6.83
C PHE A 102 -9.31 1.07 6.61
N VAL A 103 -10.22 0.97 5.64
CA VAL A 103 -11.22 2.02 5.38
C VAL A 103 -12.09 2.26 6.61
N ARG A 104 -12.56 1.20 7.28
CA ARG A 104 -13.33 1.31 8.54
C ARG A 104 -12.51 1.93 9.68
N ALA A 105 -11.22 1.64 9.76
CA ALA A 105 -10.32 2.27 10.72
C ALA A 105 -10.15 3.77 10.43
N LEU A 106 -10.05 4.17 9.16
CA LEU A 106 -10.03 5.59 8.76
C LEU A 106 -11.33 6.31 9.10
N ASP A 107 -12.50 5.69 8.92
CA ASP A 107 -13.79 6.28 9.31
C ASP A 107 -13.83 6.54 10.83
N SER A 108 -13.35 5.57 11.61
CA SER A 108 -13.25 5.69 13.07
C SER A 108 -12.24 6.77 13.49
N LEU A 109 -11.11 6.85 12.81
CA LEU A 109 -10.09 7.89 13.02
C LEU A 109 -10.61 9.28 12.65
N SER A 110 -11.41 9.38 11.58
CA SER A 110 -12.07 10.62 11.16
C SER A 110 -13.02 11.13 12.25
N ALA A 111 -13.91 10.26 12.74
CA ALA A 111 -14.83 10.60 13.83
C ALA A 111 -14.07 11.02 15.10
N ALA A 112 -13.01 10.29 15.46
CA ALA A 112 -12.16 10.62 16.61
C ALA A 112 -11.48 12.00 16.43
N THR A 113 -10.95 12.28 15.24
CA THR A 113 -10.28 13.56 14.92
C THR A 113 -11.25 14.73 14.99
N ILE A 114 -12.45 14.59 14.42
CA ILE A 114 -13.49 15.62 14.47
C ILE A 114 -13.90 15.90 15.92
N ALA A 115 -14.18 14.86 16.71
CA ALA A 115 -14.52 15.00 18.12
C ALA A 115 -13.41 15.71 18.89
N GLU A 116 -12.16 15.36 18.60
CA GLU A 116 -10.99 15.95 19.24
C GLU A 116 -10.84 17.44 18.92
N VAL A 117 -11.03 17.85 17.66
CA VAL A 117 -11.02 19.26 17.24
C VAL A 117 -12.11 20.05 17.97
N ILE A 118 -13.33 19.50 18.06
CA ILE A 118 -14.45 20.15 18.76
C ILE A 118 -14.12 20.33 20.25
N ILE A 119 -13.59 19.30 20.91
CA ILE A 119 -13.22 19.36 22.34
C ILE A 119 -12.14 20.42 22.58
N ARG A 120 -11.12 20.49 21.71
CA ARG A 120 -10.02 21.45 21.87
C ARG A 120 -10.41 22.87 21.48
N LEU A 121 -11.42 23.09 20.65
CA LEU A 121 -11.79 24.42 20.17
C LEU A 121 -12.02 25.44 21.31
N ALA A 122 -12.59 25.00 22.43
CA ALA A 122 -12.83 25.86 23.60
C ALA A 122 -11.61 26.00 24.54
N LYS A 123 -10.68 25.04 24.54
CA LYS A 123 -9.55 24.98 25.50
C LYS A 123 -8.24 25.47 24.89
N ASP A 124 -7.98 25.08 23.65
CA ASP A 124 -6.79 25.41 22.86
C ASP A 124 -7.15 25.48 21.37
N PRO A 125 -7.65 26.64 20.89
CA PRO A 125 -8.06 26.81 19.50
C PRO A 125 -6.87 26.73 18.52
N ARG A 126 -5.65 27.01 18.96
CA ARG A 126 -4.45 26.90 18.11
C ARG A 126 -4.17 25.44 17.80
N GLN A 127 -4.19 24.59 18.83
CA GLN A 127 -4.00 23.16 18.64
C GLN A 127 -5.17 22.53 17.87
N ALA A 128 -6.41 22.95 18.12
CA ALA A 128 -7.57 22.51 17.34
C ALA A 128 -7.40 22.81 15.85
N THR A 129 -6.93 24.03 15.51
CA THR A 129 -6.63 24.43 14.12
C THR A 129 -5.49 23.61 13.52
N ALA A 130 -4.44 23.33 14.30
CA ALA A 130 -3.32 22.50 13.84
C ALA A 130 -3.77 21.07 13.47
N ILE A 131 -4.63 20.45 14.29
CA ILE A 131 -5.22 19.13 14.03
C ILE A 131 -6.17 19.19 12.82
N ALA A 132 -7.02 20.21 12.73
CA ALA A 132 -7.94 20.37 11.61
C ALA A 132 -7.19 20.53 10.28
N ASN A 133 -6.10 21.30 10.27
CA ASN A 133 -5.24 21.47 9.11
C ASN A 133 -4.55 20.15 8.74
N SER A 134 -3.95 19.46 9.70
CA SER A 134 -3.26 18.18 9.43
C SER A 134 -4.22 17.13 8.87
N TRP A 135 -5.46 17.07 9.38
CA TRP A 135 -6.52 16.24 8.84
C TRP A 135 -6.93 16.66 7.43
N ALA A 136 -7.14 17.96 7.18
CA ALA A 136 -7.51 18.47 5.86
C ALA A 136 -6.45 18.15 4.79
N PHE A 137 -5.16 18.22 5.14
CA PHE A 137 -4.07 17.80 4.27
C PHE A 137 -4.09 16.30 3.98
N PHE A 138 -4.44 15.48 4.98
CA PHE A 138 -4.51 14.03 4.84
C PHE A 138 -5.62 13.56 3.89
N VAL A 139 -6.80 14.19 3.95
CA VAL A 139 -7.98 13.76 3.16
C VAL A 139 -8.08 14.38 1.76
N ARG A 140 -7.14 15.26 1.39
CA ARG A 140 -7.12 15.98 0.11
C ARG A 140 -6.73 15.06 -1.06
#